data_AF-A0A1G9U228-F1
#
_entry.id   AF-A0A1G9U228-F1
#
_cell.length_a   1.000
_cell.length_b   1.000
_cell.length_c   1.000
_cell.angle_alpha   90.00
_cell.angle_beta   90.00
_cell.angle_gamma   90.00
#
_symmetry.space_group_name_H-M   'P 1'
#
loop_
_entity.id
_entity.type
_entity.pdbx_description
1 polymer ?
#
loop_
_entity_poly.entity_id
_entity_poly.type
_entity_poly.pdbx_seq_one_letter_code
_entity_poly.pdbx_strand_id
1 'polypeptide(L)' 'MSCKCAEFEAEDGRYTCSVSGDGCMFLIPDSKLYAERYGEGPDAE' A
#
# COMPACT_ATOMS: atom_id res chain seq x y z
N MET A 1 0.68 -7.96 7.55
CA MET A 1 0.70 -7.33 6.22
C MET A 1 -0.56 -7.78 5.51
N SER A 2 -1.60 -6.95 5.51
CA SER A 2 -2.91 -7.29 4.91
C SER A 2 -2.88 -7.06 3.40
N CYS A 3 -2.09 -6.08 2.95
CA CYS A 3 -1.86 -5.81 1.53
C CYS A 3 -0.83 -6.78 0.94
N LYS A 4 -1.25 -7.63 -0.02
CA LYS A 4 -0.36 -8.53 -0.78
C LYS A 4 0.47 -7.81 -1.84
N CYS A 5 0.03 -6.63 -2.26
CA CYS A 5 0.69 -5.79 -3.26
C CYS A 5 1.73 -4.85 -2.64
N ALA A 6 2.03 -5.00 -1.34
CA ALA A 6 3.00 -4.15 -0.66
C ALA A 6 4.38 -4.81 -0.67
N GLU A 7 5.37 -4.13 -1.22
CA GLU A 7 6.78 -4.51 -1.15
C GLU A 7 7.51 -3.56 -0.20
N PHE A 8 8.40 -4.12 0.63
CA PHE A 8 9.23 -3.31 1.51
C PHE A 8 10.41 -2.76 0.72
N GLU A 9 10.47 -1.45 0.57
CA GLU A 9 11.57 -0.74 -0.05
C GLU A 9 12.56 -0.33 1.06
N ALA A 10 13.72 -0.97 1.03
CA ALA A 10 14.71 -0.85 2.10
C ALA A 10 15.51 0.45 2.04
N GLU A 11 15.60 1.11 0.86
CA GLU A 11 16.33 2.37 0.73
C GLU A 11 15.58 3.52 1.40
N ASP A 12 14.25 3.62 1.20
CA ASP A 12 13.42 4.63 1.88
C ASP A 12 12.85 4.14 3.23
N GLY A 13 12.95 2.84 3.53
CA GLY A 13 12.43 2.23 4.75
C GLY A 13 10.90 2.23 4.82
N ARG A 14 10.23 2.25 3.66
CA ARG A 14 8.77 2.30 3.53
C ARG A 14 8.25 1.17 2.66
N TYR A 15 6.96 0.92 2.76
CA TYR A 15 6.29 0.01 1.84
C TYR A 15 5.85 0.76 0.60
N THR A 16 6.02 0.14 -0.55
CA THR A 16 5.52 0.62 -1.85
C THR A 16 4.45 -0.34 -2.37
N CYS A 17 3.49 0.18 -3.13
CA CYS A 17 2.44 -0.61 -3.75
C CYS A 17 2.87 -1.00 -5.16
N SER A 18 3.00 -2.29 -5.46
CA SER A 18 3.42 -2.78 -6.78
C SER A 18 2.36 -2.57 -7.87
N VAL A 19 1.13 -2.17 -7.52
CA VAL A 19 0.03 -1.89 -8.48
C VAL A 19 0.05 -0.45 -8.96
N SER A 20 0.12 0.52 -8.03
CA SER A 20 0.21 1.94 -8.40
C SER A 20 1.65 2.43 -8.62
N GLY A 21 2.64 1.77 -8.01
CA GLY A 21 4.03 2.24 -7.93
C GLY A 21 4.28 3.26 -6.81
N ASP A 22 3.22 3.70 -6.13
CA ASP A 22 3.28 4.70 -5.06
C ASP A 22 3.67 4.13 -3.69
N GLY A 23 4.19 4.99 -2.83
CA GLY A 23 4.45 4.67 -1.42
C GLY A 23 3.17 4.44 -0.63
N CYS A 24 3.12 3.36 0.14
CA CYS A 24 2.04 3.12 1.09
C CYS A 24 2.08 4.17 2.20
N MET A 25 0.94 4.82 2.44
CA MET A 25 0.79 5.81 3.51
C MET A 25 0.85 5.21 4.92
N PHE A 26 0.76 3.88 5.04
CA PHE A 26 0.72 3.19 6.31
C PHE A 26 2.04 2.48 6.62
N LEU A 27 2.42 2.52 7.90
CA LEU A 27 3.60 1.85 8.42
C LEU A 27 3.47 0.32 8.39
N ILE A 28 2.22 -0.17 8.48
CA ILE A 28 1.86 -1.56 8.22
C ILE A 28 0.90 -1.53 7.01
N PRO A 29 1.24 -2.19 5.89
CA PRO A 29 0.43 -2.14 4.68
C PRO A 29 -0.95 -2.75 4.88
N ASP A 30 -1.97 -1.94 4.62
CA ASP A 30 -3.37 -2.32 4.64
C ASP A 30 -4.10 -1.71 3.45
N SER A 31 -4.30 -2.52 2.41
CA SER A 31 -4.88 -2.07 1.14
C SER A 31 -6.37 -1.79 1.26
N LYS A 32 -7.08 -2.51 2.13
CA LYS A 32 -8.50 -2.28 2.39
C LYS A 32 -8.71 -0.94 3.07
N LEU A 33 -7.94 -0.65 4.12
CA LEU A 33 -8.02 0.65 4.79
C LEU A 33 -7.62 1.80 3.86
N TYR A 34 -6.65 1.56 2.97
CA TYR A 34 -6.25 2.56 1.98
C TYR A 34 -7.38 2.83 0.98
N ALA A 35 -8.01 1.77 0.46
CA ALA A 35 -9.18 1.86 -0.40
C ALA A 35 -10.36 2.58 0.28
N GLU A 36 -10.67 2.24 1.53
CA GLU A 36 -11.76 2.88 2.28
C GLU A 36 -11.54 4.37 2.55
N ARG A 37 -10.29 4.80 2.77
CA ARG A 37 -9.96 6.21 3.06
C ARG A 37 -9.76 7.07 1.82
N TYR A 38 -9.13 6.52 0.80
CA TYR A 38 -8.65 7.29 -0.35
C TYR A 38 -9.39 6.93 -1.64
N GLY A 39 -10.11 5.81 -1.68
CA GLY A 39 -10.75 5.32 -2.92
C GLY A 39 -9.74 4.85 -3.96
N GLU A 40 -8.52 4.52 -3.53
CA GLU A 40 -7.39 4.15 -4.39
C GLU A 40 -6.75 2.83 -3.94
N GLY A 41 -5.92 2.26 -4.80
CA GLY A 41 -5.17 1.03 -4.52
C GLY A 41 -5.89 -0.25 -4.92
N PRO A 42 -5.29 -1.41 -4.63
CA PRO A 42 -5.70 -2.70 -5.22
C PRO A 42 -7.03 -3.26 -4.69
N ASP A 43 -7.54 -2.73 -3.58
CA ASP A 43 -8.82 -3.12 -3.00
C ASP A 43 -9.91 -2.04 -3.20
N ALA A 44 -9.65 -1.00 -4.00
CA ALA A 44 -10.61 0.09 -4.26
C ALA A 44 -11.71 -0.28 -5.26
N GLU A 45 -11.56 -1.37 -6.03
CA GLU A 45 -12.60 -1.93 -6.90
C GLU A 45 -12.33 -3.40 -7.25
#